data_AF-A0AAD7TTW3-F1
#
_entry.id   AF-A0AAD7TTW3-F1
#
_cell.length_a   1.000
_cell.length_b   1.000
_cell.length_c   1.000
_cell.angle_alpha   90.00
_cell.angle_beta   90.00
_cell.angle_gamma   90.00
#
_symmetry.space_group_name_H-M   'P 1'
#
loop_
_entity.id
_entity.type
_entity.pdbx_description
1 polymer ?
#
loop_
_entity_poly.entity_id
_entity_poly.type
_entity_poly.pdbx_seq_one_letter_code
_entity_poly.pdbx_strand_id
1 'polypeptide(L)'
;MARQKASKKADKDLPEAGKGSSKGTAKTWTTPEQREWLLARLPAFRESQAKKASGAWFSAIYEDWLTEFPLDPPTEQELRDADGDAEVAADEKKKAKLDVYWWFWNRRGSSNGTTGKRSKGEKKAKTVLDLTKKIKKKVQPYQAYWSLKGKAVTPIVKQAYKDYQKSVPEDQQVEEFAFNTQKVREMYEAETDEVKAEVEAHRRKLVEGSSALMQFTDSLGETKEDLALQQQAHDIQVAINNLPRAIQEVLENIERLTGWKASIFVGGPNPETGMIMSYMFLTN
;
A
#
# COMPACT_ATOMS: atom_id res chain seq x y z
N MET A 1 34.00 -13.12 76.90
CA MET A 1 34.23 -13.07 75.44
C MET A 1 33.81 -14.42 74.85
N ALA A 2 32.61 -14.51 74.29
CA ALA A 2 32.15 -15.67 73.53
C ALA A 2 31.13 -15.16 72.50
N ARG A 3 31.41 -15.35 71.21
CA ARG A 3 30.44 -15.10 70.14
C ARG A 3 30.38 -16.31 69.23
N GLN A 4 29.19 -16.92 69.24
CA GLN A 4 28.75 -18.05 68.46
C GLN A 4 28.59 -17.71 66.97
N LYS A 5 28.75 -18.74 66.14
CA LYS A 5 28.40 -18.80 64.72
C LYS A 5 26.90 -19.05 64.53
N ALA A 6 26.29 -18.45 63.50
CA ALA A 6 25.14 -18.96 62.74
C ALA A 6 25.01 -18.12 61.46
N SER A 7 25.30 -18.65 60.28
CA SER A 7 24.39 -19.41 59.41
C SER A 7 23.14 -18.62 58.99
N LYS A 8 23.16 -18.08 57.77
CA LYS A 8 21.94 -17.80 56.99
C LYS A 8 22.24 -17.99 55.50
N LYS A 9 21.89 -19.19 55.04
CA LYS A 9 21.73 -19.57 53.64
C LYS A 9 20.24 -19.42 53.34
N ALA A 10 19.87 -18.65 52.32
CA ALA A 10 18.53 -18.63 51.76
C ALA A 10 18.66 -18.46 50.24
N ASP A 11 18.32 -19.54 49.52
CA ASP A 11 17.98 -19.59 48.10
C ASP A 11 17.01 -18.44 47.76
N LYS A 12 17.17 -17.64 46.70
CA LYS A 12 17.46 -17.90 45.29
C LYS A 12 16.33 -18.66 44.57
N ASP A 13 15.17 -18.00 44.47
CA ASP A 13 14.24 -18.15 43.34
C ASP A 13 13.48 -16.83 43.12
N LEU A 14 13.91 -16.06 42.13
CA LEU A 14 13.16 -14.95 41.54
C LEU A 14 12.97 -15.32 40.06
N PRO A 15 11.75 -15.29 39.51
CA PRO A 15 11.53 -15.62 38.10
C PRO A 15 12.20 -14.58 37.21
N GLU A 16 12.89 -15.08 36.18
CA GLU A 16 13.55 -14.30 35.14
C GLU A 16 12.55 -13.35 34.47
N ALA A 17 12.81 -12.04 34.63
CA ALA A 17 12.17 -11.01 33.84
C ALA A 17 12.60 -11.15 32.38
N GLY A 18 11.75 -11.82 31.58
CA GLY A 18 11.87 -11.84 30.13
C GLY A 18 11.89 -10.41 29.59
N LYS A 19 13.05 -10.00 29.06
CA LYS A 19 13.20 -8.76 28.29
C LYS A 19 12.52 -8.94 26.93
N GLY A 20 11.18 -8.86 26.93
CA GLY A 20 10.40 -8.66 25.73
C GLY A 20 10.65 -7.24 25.23
N SER A 21 11.33 -7.12 24.08
CA SER A 21 11.40 -5.88 23.32
C SER A 21 9.98 -5.48 22.90
N SER A 22 9.29 -4.68 23.72
CA SER A 22 8.02 -4.09 23.33
C SER A 22 8.31 -3.04 22.26
N LYS A 23 8.10 -3.41 20.99
CA LYS A 23 7.84 -2.43 19.95
C LYS A 23 6.66 -1.61 20.44
N GLY A 24 6.90 -0.35 20.81
CA GLY A 24 5.85 0.55 21.28
C GLY A 24 4.72 0.55 20.27
N THR A 25 3.62 -0.14 20.59
CA THR A 25 2.39 -0.03 19.83
C THR A 25 1.95 1.41 19.97
N ALA A 26 1.69 2.07 18.84
CA ALA A 26 1.13 3.41 18.86
C ALA A 26 -0.09 3.38 19.77
N LYS A 27 -0.09 4.20 20.84
CA LYS A 27 -1.15 4.21 21.85
C LYS A 27 -2.48 4.53 21.16
N THR A 28 -3.28 3.52 20.89
CA THR A 28 -4.63 3.68 20.37
C THR A 28 -5.55 4.06 21.51
N TRP A 29 -6.43 5.03 21.29
CA TRP A 29 -7.38 5.45 22.32
C TRP A 29 -8.46 4.38 22.60
N THR A 30 -8.70 3.48 21.63
CA THR A 30 -9.64 2.36 21.77
C THR A 30 -8.96 1.09 22.30
N THR A 31 -9.67 0.32 23.13
CA THR A 31 -9.35 -1.08 23.41
C THR A 31 -9.63 -1.97 22.18
N PRO A 32 -9.12 -3.22 22.13
CA PRO A 32 -9.41 -4.15 21.04
C PRO A 32 -10.92 -4.42 20.85
N GLU A 33 -11.66 -4.58 21.95
CA GLU A 33 -13.11 -4.83 21.95
C GLU A 33 -13.89 -3.63 21.42
N GLN A 34 -13.56 -2.43 21.92
CA GLN A 34 -14.10 -1.16 21.42
C GLN A 34 -13.86 -0.99 19.91
N ARG A 35 -12.67 -1.38 19.44
CA ARG A 35 -12.32 -1.30 18.02
C ARG A 35 -13.16 -2.26 17.19
N GLU A 36 -13.35 -3.50 17.63
CA GLU A 36 -14.18 -4.49 16.94
C GLU A 36 -15.63 -4.02 16.86
N TRP A 37 -16.15 -3.48 17.96
CA TRP A 37 -17.48 -2.89 18.04
C TRP A 37 -17.68 -1.76 17.02
N LEU A 38 -16.70 -0.86 16.89
CA LEU A 38 -16.74 0.24 15.93
C LEU A 38 -16.66 -0.26 14.48
N LEU A 39 -15.83 -1.30 14.22
CA LEU A 39 -15.70 -1.92 12.90
C LEU A 39 -17.00 -2.57 12.44
N ALA A 40 -17.70 -3.28 13.34
CA ALA A 40 -18.97 -3.94 13.04
C ALA A 40 -20.07 -2.95 12.58
N ARG A 41 -19.98 -1.68 13.02
CA ARG A 41 -20.95 -0.62 12.71
C ARG A 41 -20.60 0.24 11.50
N LEU A 42 -19.45 0.01 10.87
CA LEU A 42 -19.05 0.73 9.65
C LEU A 42 -20.03 0.58 8.47
N PRO A 43 -20.64 -0.59 8.19
CA PRO A 43 -21.62 -0.71 7.11
C PRO A 43 -22.83 0.20 7.31
N ALA A 44 -23.42 0.19 8.51
CA ALA A 44 -24.55 1.06 8.84
C ALA A 44 -24.19 2.56 8.76
N PHE A 45 -22.98 2.92 9.16
CA PHE A 45 -22.48 4.29 8.96
C PHE A 45 -22.47 4.68 7.48
N ARG A 46 -21.94 3.82 6.60
CA ARG A 46 -21.89 4.07 5.15
C ARG A 46 -23.30 4.22 4.55
N GLU A 47 -24.24 3.38 4.96
CA GLU A 47 -25.64 3.52 4.55
C GLU A 47 -26.27 4.83 5.01
N SER A 48 -26.02 5.23 6.27
CA SER A 48 -26.52 6.50 6.80
C SER A 48 -25.96 7.71 6.04
N GLN A 49 -24.70 7.62 5.60
CA GLN A 49 -24.09 8.65 4.77
C GLN A 49 -24.72 8.74 3.38
N ALA A 50 -24.95 7.60 2.73
CA ALA A 50 -25.63 7.55 1.43
C ALA A 50 -27.02 8.21 1.51
N LYS A 51 -27.73 8.02 2.62
CA LYS A 51 -29.05 8.59 2.90
C LYS A 51 -29.02 10.04 3.44
N LYS A 52 -27.83 10.64 3.63
CA LYS A 52 -27.64 11.95 4.28
C LYS A 52 -28.27 12.04 5.70
N ALA A 53 -28.34 10.91 6.39
CA ALA A 53 -28.96 10.76 7.72
C ALA A 53 -27.92 10.50 8.83
N SER A 54 -26.66 10.90 8.63
CA SER A 54 -25.57 10.59 9.56
C SER A 54 -25.75 11.22 10.94
N GLY A 55 -26.43 12.37 11.05
CA GLY A 55 -26.69 13.02 12.33
C GLY A 55 -27.53 12.15 13.28
N ALA A 56 -28.68 11.66 12.80
CA ALA A 56 -29.54 10.75 13.55
C ALA A 56 -28.84 9.44 13.89
N TRP A 57 -28.03 8.92 12.95
CA TRP A 57 -27.24 7.72 13.19
C TRP A 57 -26.20 7.91 14.31
N PHE A 58 -25.50 9.05 14.35
CA PHE A 58 -24.54 9.34 15.43
C PHE A 58 -25.23 9.47 16.79
N SER A 59 -26.42 10.06 16.87
CA SER A 59 -27.17 10.09 18.13
C SER A 59 -27.41 8.67 18.67
N ALA A 60 -27.90 7.76 17.82
CA ALA A 60 -28.13 6.37 18.21
C ALA A 60 -26.82 5.64 18.57
N ILE A 61 -25.76 5.83 17.79
CA ILE A 61 -24.48 5.14 18.01
C ILE A 61 -23.83 5.55 19.34
N TYR A 62 -24.06 6.78 19.81
CA TYR A 62 -23.54 7.21 21.11
C TYR A 62 -24.30 6.59 22.27
N GLU A 63 -25.62 6.41 22.14
CA GLU A 63 -26.42 5.71 23.14
C GLU A 63 -26.00 4.24 23.24
N ASP A 64 -25.84 3.58 22.09
CA ASP A 64 -25.33 2.20 22.03
C ASP A 64 -23.92 2.10 22.61
N TRP A 65 -23.03 3.06 22.29
CA TRP A 65 -21.66 3.08 22.78
C TRP A 65 -21.61 3.22 24.31
N LEU A 66 -22.40 4.11 24.90
CA LEU A 66 -22.44 4.31 26.34
C LEU A 66 -23.12 3.15 27.08
N THR A 67 -24.01 2.42 26.40
CA THR A 67 -24.63 1.21 26.94
C THR A 67 -23.63 0.07 26.99
N GLU A 68 -22.85 -0.14 25.92
CA GLU A 68 -21.86 -1.21 25.84
C GLU A 68 -20.59 -0.89 26.65
N PHE A 69 -20.17 0.37 26.65
CA PHE A 69 -18.98 0.86 27.34
C PHE A 69 -19.37 1.97 28.33
N PRO A 70 -20.01 1.61 29.47
CA PRO A 70 -20.34 2.56 30.51
C PRO A 70 -19.09 3.30 30.99
N LEU A 71 -19.24 4.60 31.23
CA LEU A 71 -18.14 5.42 31.73
C LEU A 71 -18.10 5.33 33.24
N ASP A 72 -17.05 4.69 33.76
CA ASP A 72 -16.79 4.60 35.20
C ASP A 72 -16.90 5.98 35.88
N PRO A 73 -17.45 6.07 37.10
CA PRO A 73 -17.52 7.32 37.83
C PRO A 73 -16.11 7.93 37.97
N PRO A 74 -15.97 9.27 37.95
CA PRO A 74 -14.67 9.92 38.08
C PRO A 74 -13.91 9.38 39.28
N THR A 75 -12.68 8.93 39.05
CA THR A 75 -11.81 8.46 40.11
C THR A 75 -11.39 9.62 41.01
N GLU A 76 -11.03 9.34 42.28
CA GLU A 76 -10.55 10.39 43.20
C GLU A 76 -9.33 11.14 42.63
N GLN A 77 -8.55 10.48 41.78
CA GLN A 77 -7.39 11.09 41.14
C GLN A 77 -7.78 12.07 40.03
N GLU A 78 -8.75 11.71 39.18
CA GLU A 78 -9.30 12.62 38.17
C GLU A 78 -10.01 13.82 38.82
N LEU A 79 -10.69 13.61 39.95
CA LEU A 79 -11.27 14.69 40.73
C LEU A 79 -10.20 15.62 41.31
N ARG A 80 -9.05 15.10 41.76
CA ARG A 80 -7.93 15.94 42.22
C ARG A 80 -7.28 16.71 41.07
N ASP A 81 -7.11 16.08 39.92
CA ASP A 81 -6.54 16.71 38.73
C ASP A 81 -7.49 17.78 38.14
N ALA A 82 -8.79 17.65 38.39
CA ALA A 82 -9.83 18.62 38.04
C ALA A 82 -10.15 19.63 39.15
N ASP A 83 -9.28 19.82 40.16
CA ASP A 83 -9.48 20.74 41.30
C ASP A 83 -10.83 20.54 42.05
N GLY A 84 -11.36 19.32 42.04
CA GLY A 84 -12.62 18.94 42.68
C GLY A 84 -13.87 19.25 41.87
N ASP A 85 -13.74 19.71 40.63
CA ASP A 85 -14.89 20.05 39.77
C ASP A 85 -15.43 18.82 39.03
N ALA A 86 -16.62 18.37 39.45
CA ALA A 86 -17.32 17.24 38.85
C ALA A 86 -17.76 17.52 37.40
N GLU A 87 -17.97 18.77 36.99
CA GLU A 87 -18.35 19.11 35.62
C GLU A 87 -17.18 18.93 34.65
N VAL A 88 -15.96 19.29 35.06
CA VAL A 88 -14.74 19.11 34.25
C VAL A 88 -14.45 17.62 34.04
N ALA A 89 -14.64 16.79 35.06
CA ALA A 89 -14.55 15.35 34.93
C ALA A 89 -15.65 14.76 34.00
N ALA A 90 -16.83 15.38 33.97
CA ALA A 90 -17.89 15.01 33.02
C ALA A 90 -17.60 15.50 31.58
N ASP A 91 -16.80 16.55 31.39
CA ASP A 91 -16.37 17.02 30.07
C ASP A 91 -15.36 16.09 29.42
N GLU A 92 -14.52 15.41 30.20
CA GLU A 92 -13.64 14.35 29.68
C GLU A 92 -14.44 13.19 29.07
N LYS A 93 -15.60 12.90 29.66
CA LYS A 93 -16.56 11.93 29.13
C LYS A 93 -17.23 12.38 27.83
N LYS A 94 -17.36 13.70 27.59
CA LYS A 94 -17.79 14.24 26.29
C LYS A 94 -16.73 14.05 25.20
N LYS A 95 -15.43 13.98 25.55
CA LYS A 95 -14.36 13.68 24.57
C LYS A 95 -14.56 12.30 23.93
N ALA A 96 -15.03 11.30 24.69
CA ALA A 96 -15.31 9.97 24.14
C ALA A 96 -16.32 10.00 22.97
N LYS A 97 -17.36 10.85 23.04
CA LYS A 97 -18.29 11.06 21.91
C LYS A 97 -17.59 11.63 20.68
N LEU A 98 -16.72 12.63 20.90
CA LEU A 98 -15.92 13.22 19.81
C LEU A 98 -14.92 12.20 19.23
N ASP A 99 -14.34 11.34 20.05
CA ASP A 99 -13.41 10.32 19.60
C ASP A 99 -14.11 9.28 18.72
N VAL A 100 -15.31 8.82 19.12
CA VAL A 100 -16.17 7.95 18.29
C VAL A 100 -16.54 8.66 16.99
N TYR A 101 -16.97 9.92 17.06
CA TYR A 101 -17.28 10.74 15.87
C TYR A 101 -16.10 10.78 14.90
N TRP A 102 -14.94 11.21 15.38
CA TRP A 102 -13.73 11.36 14.58
C TRP A 102 -13.20 10.03 14.09
N TRP A 103 -13.41 8.94 14.82
CA TRP A 103 -13.03 7.60 14.37
C TRP A 103 -13.79 7.19 13.12
N PHE A 104 -15.12 7.35 13.11
CA PHE A 104 -15.94 7.08 11.92
C PHE A 104 -15.60 8.07 10.79
N TRP A 105 -15.42 9.34 11.13
CA TRP A 105 -15.14 10.38 10.14
C TRP A 105 -13.75 10.26 9.48
N ASN A 106 -12.71 9.91 10.24
CA ASN A 106 -11.37 9.68 9.70
C ASN A 106 -11.31 8.42 8.85
N ARG A 107 -12.20 7.46 9.08
CA ARG A 107 -12.36 6.25 8.26
C ARG A 107 -13.29 6.44 7.06
N ARG A 108 -13.94 7.60 6.92
CA ARG A 108 -14.66 8.04 5.72
C ARG A 108 -13.74 8.11 4.49
N GLY A 109 -12.45 8.34 4.71
CA GLY A 109 -11.45 8.65 3.68
C GLY A 109 -10.42 7.57 3.39
N SER A 110 -10.55 6.34 3.89
CA SER A 110 -9.57 5.29 3.51
C SER A 110 -9.72 4.85 2.06
N SER A 111 -10.83 5.19 1.38
CA SER A 111 -10.93 5.12 -0.09
C SER A 111 -10.57 6.44 -0.77
N ASN A 112 -10.79 7.61 -0.14
CA ASN A 112 -10.44 8.92 -0.70
C ASN A 112 -9.29 9.56 0.09
N GLY A 113 -8.06 9.24 -0.32
CA GLY A 113 -6.80 9.62 0.33
C GLY A 113 -6.50 11.13 0.35
N THR A 114 -7.28 11.93 1.06
CA THR A 114 -7.15 13.39 1.04
C THR A 114 -6.99 14.06 2.39
N THR A 115 -6.96 13.36 3.54
CA THR A 115 -6.90 14.11 4.82
C THR A 115 -6.19 13.41 5.98
N GLY A 116 -5.13 12.66 5.70
CA GLY A 116 -4.13 12.34 6.72
C GLY A 116 -3.29 13.57 7.05
N LYS A 117 -3.46 14.12 8.26
CA LYS A 117 -2.63 15.21 8.81
C LYS A 117 -1.14 14.89 8.63
N ARG A 118 -0.44 15.88 8.06
CA ARG A 118 1.00 15.98 7.80
C ARG A 118 1.84 15.49 8.99
N SER A 119 2.33 14.26 8.96
CA SER A 119 3.51 13.89 9.74
C SER A 119 4.71 14.58 9.10
N LYS A 120 5.32 15.51 9.86
CA LYS A 120 6.48 16.31 9.45
C LYS A 120 7.71 15.40 9.40
N GLY A 121 7.87 14.61 8.34
CA GLY A 121 9.04 13.74 8.19
C GLY A 121 8.90 12.57 7.23
N GLU A 122 7.69 12.13 6.90
CA GLU A 122 7.52 11.07 5.90
C GLU A 122 7.54 11.65 4.49
N LYS A 123 8.49 11.16 3.69
CA LYS A 123 8.60 11.45 2.26
C LYS A 123 7.21 11.34 1.65
N LYS A 124 6.70 12.45 1.10
CA LYS A 124 5.41 12.56 0.40
C LYS A 124 5.12 11.27 -0.38
N ALA A 125 4.36 10.35 0.22
CA ALA A 125 3.81 9.24 -0.54
C ALA A 125 2.90 9.91 -1.57
N LYS A 126 3.28 9.80 -2.85
CA LYS A 126 2.59 10.45 -3.96
C LYS A 126 1.14 9.94 -3.96
N THR A 127 0.24 10.73 -3.39
CA THR A 127 -1.23 10.53 -3.46
C THR A 127 -1.77 10.86 -4.84
N VAL A 128 -0.92 11.35 -5.74
CA VAL A 128 -1.24 11.52 -7.15
C VAL A 128 -0.82 10.26 -7.88
N LEU A 129 -1.76 9.69 -8.64
CA LEU A 129 -1.50 8.57 -9.52
C LEU A 129 -0.31 8.90 -10.43
N ASP A 130 0.73 8.08 -10.40
CA ASP A 130 1.91 8.29 -11.22
C ASP A 130 1.63 7.88 -12.67
N LEU A 131 1.10 8.83 -13.44
CA LEU A 131 0.82 8.68 -14.88
C LEU A 131 2.10 8.49 -15.71
N THR A 132 3.30 8.68 -15.12
CA THR A 132 4.57 8.48 -15.80
C THR A 132 5.09 7.04 -15.73
N LYS A 133 4.41 6.16 -14.98
CA LYS A 133 4.74 4.72 -14.94
C LYS A 133 4.63 4.14 -16.34
N LYS A 134 5.79 3.93 -16.97
CA LYS A 134 5.89 3.31 -18.29
C LYS A 134 5.32 1.90 -18.21
N ILE A 135 4.32 1.61 -19.04
CA ILE A 135 3.84 0.25 -19.27
C ILE A 135 5.06 -0.58 -19.69
N LYS A 136 5.34 -1.65 -18.95
CA LYS A 136 6.45 -2.55 -19.27
C LYS A 136 6.15 -3.18 -20.63
N LYS A 137 6.91 -2.79 -21.64
CA LYS A 137 6.79 -3.38 -22.98
C LYS A 137 7.31 -4.82 -22.95
N LYS A 138 6.75 -5.68 -23.81
CA LYS A 138 7.29 -7.03 -24.04
C LYS A 138 8.75 -6.89 -24.47
N VAL A 139 9.65 -7.47 -23.69
CA VAL A 139 11.09 -7.47 -23.99
C VAL A 139 11.36 -8.26 -25.27
N GLN A 140 12.40 -7.91 -26.02
CA GLN A 140 12.77 -8.68 -27.21
C GLN A 140 13.29 -10.08 -26.82
N PRO A 141 13.15 -11.12 -27.66
CA PRO A 141 13.56 -12.48 -27.31
C PRO A 141 15.01 -12.59 -26.83
N TYR A 142 15.95 -11.96 -27.55
CA TYR A 142 17.36 -11.97 -27.17
C TYR A 142 17.64 -11.28 -25.82
N GLN A 143 16.83 -10.29 -25.43
CA GLN A 143 16.94 -9.61 -24.13
C GLN A 143 16.44 -10.51 -23.00
N ALA A 144 15.34 -11.25 -23.23
CA ALA A 144 14.86 -12.27 -22.31
C ALA A 144 15.88 -13.41 -22.17
N TYR A 145 16.51 -13.82 -23.28
CA TYR A 145 17.61 -14.79 -23.28
C TYR A 145 18.81 -14.29 -22.47
N TRP A 146 19.24 -13.04 -22.67
CA TRP A 146 20.29 -12.42 -21.86
C TRP A 146 19.92 -12.42 -20.37
N SER A 147 18.68 -12.06 -20.01
CA SER A 147 18.23 -12.07 -18.61
C SER A 147 18.28 -13.48 -17.99
N LEU A 148 17.88 -14.51 -18.76
CA LEU A 148 17.78 -15.89 -18.29
C LEU A 148 19.14 -16.58 -18.18
N LYS A 149 20.00 -16.46 -19.21
CA LYS A 149 21.29 -17.16 -19.32
C LYS A 149 22.50 -16.22 -19.16
N GLY A 150 22.28 -14.99 -18.70
CA GLY A 150 23.30 -13.93 -18.69
C GLY A 150 24.60 -14.29 -18.00
N LYS A 151 24.56 -15.11 -16.92
CA LYS A 151 25.76 -15.57 -16.23
C LYS A 151 26.70 -16.41 -17.11
N ALA A 152 26.15 -17.23 -18.02
CA ALA A 152 26.92 -18.06 -18.94
C ALA A 152 27.32 -17.29 -20.20
N VAL A 153 26.42 -16.46 -20.73
CA VAL A 153 26.61 -15.75 -22.01
C VAL A 153 27.56 -14.56 -21.87
N THR A 154 27.50 -13.81 -20.76
CA THR A 154 28.31 -12.59 -20.56
C THR A 154 29.83 -12.81 -20.71
N PRO A 155 30.47 -13.82 -20.07
CA PRO A 155 31.91 -14.01 -20.22
C PRO A 155 32.32 -14.36 -21.66
N ILE A 156 31.50 -15.15 -22.37
CA ILE A 156 31.75 -15.53 -23.76
C ILE A 156 31.73 -14.29 -24.67
N VAL A 157 30.69 -13.46 -24.53
CA VAL A 157 30.52 -12.24 -25.31
C VAL A 157 31.62 -11.22 -25.03
N LYS A 158 32.00 -11.04 -23.75
CA LYS A 158 33.12 -10.15 -23.38
C LYS A 158 34.45 -10.63 -23.92
N GLN A 159 34.70 -11.94 -23.92
CA GLN A 159 35.91 -12.50 -24.51
C GLN A 159 35.92 -12.27 -26.03
N ALA A 160 34.80 -12.54 -26.70
CA ALA A 160 34.65 -12.28 -28.14
C ALA A 160 34.89 -10.80 -28.50
N TYR A 161 34.44 -9.87 -27.66
CA TYR A 161 34.68 -8.44 -27.87
C TYR A 161 36.16 -8.06 -27.70
N LYS A 162 36.85 -8.61 -26.69
CA LYS A 162 38.30 -8.41 -26.53
C LYS A 162 39.09 -8.93 -27.71
N ASP A 163 38.67 -10.04 -28.30
CA ASP A 163 39.34 -10.60 -29.47
C ASP A 163 39.01 -9.79 -30.74
N TYR A 164 37.79 -9.27 -30.86
CA TYR A 164 37.40 -8.31 -31.90
C TYR A 164 38.27 -7.04 -31.86
N GLN A 165 38.47 -6.44 -30.67
CA GLN A 165 39.30 -5.24 -30.49
C GLN A 165 40.76 -5.44 -30.91
N LYS A 166 41.30 -6.68 -30.82
CA LYS A 166 42.65 -6.98 -31.30
C LYS A 166 42.73 -7.11 -32.82
N SER A 167 41.63 -7.50 -33.46
CA SER A 167 41.58 -7.77 -34.90
C SER A 167 41.25 -6.54 -35.74
N VAL A 168 40.55 -5.55 -35.18
CA VAL A 168 40.06 -4.38 -35.91
C VAL A 168 40.76 -3.11 -35.42
N PRO A 169 41.30 -2.27 -36.35
CA PRO A 169 41.84 -0.95 -36.05
C PRO A 169 40.86 -0.07 -35.26
N GLU A 170 41.38 0.79 -34.38
CA GLU A 170 40.60 1.58 -33.41
C GLU A 170 39.54 2.48 -34.08
N ASP A 171 39.81 2.98 -35.28
CA ASP A 171 38.92 3.85 -36.06
C ASP A 171 37.67 3.15 -36.60
N GLN A 172 37.63 1.81 -36.60
CA GLN A 172 36.51 1.01 -37.10
C GLN A 172 35.86 0.15 -36.00
N GLN A 173 36.22 0.36 -34.73
CA GLN A 173 35.64 -0.41 -33.64
C GLN A 173 34.18 0.01 -33.40
N VAL A 174 33.30 -0.99 -33.45
CA VAL A 174 31.89 -0.82 -33.05
C VAL A 174 31.83 -0.71 -31.53
N GLU A 175 30.91 0.09 -31.01
CA GLU A 175 30.66 0.21 -29.57
C GLU A 175 30.38 -1.17 -28.93
N GLU A 176 30.99 -1.43 -27.77
CA GLU A 176 30.84 -2.69 -27.03
C GLU A 176 29.38 -3.13 -26.89
N PHE A 177 28.48 -2.20 -26.59
CA PHE A 177 27.06 -2.51 -26.40
C PHE A 177 26.38 -3.01 -27.69
N ALA A 178 26.70 -2.41 -28.83
CA ALA A 178 26.17 -2.82 -30.13
C ALA A 178 26.73 -4.19 -30.55
N PHE A 179 28.04 -4.42 -30.37
CA PHE A 179 28.67 -5.72 -30.61
C PHE A 179 28.06 -6.81 -29.73
N ASN A 180 27.92 -6.56 -28.43
CA ASN A 180 27.35 -7.50 -27.47
C ASN A 180 25.90 -7.84 -27.81
N THR A 181 25.10 -6.84 -28.20
CA THR A 181 23.71 -7.04 -28.61
C THR A 181 23.60 -7.92 -29.85
N GLN A 182 24.45 -7.68 -30.85
CA GLN A 182 24.51 -8.52 -32.06
C GLN A 182 24.95 -9.94 -31.72
N LYS A 183 26.01 -10.10 -30.91
CA LYS A 183 26.54 -11.41 -30.56
C LYS A 183 25.53 -12.25 -29.78
N VAL A 184 24.78 -11.64 -28.87
CA VAL A 184 23.73 -12.37 -28.14
C VAL A 184 22.53 -12.70 -29.01
N ARG A 185 22.23 -11.88 -30.02
CA ARG A 185 21.23 -12.25 -31.04
C ARG A 185 21.67 -13.49 -31.82
N GLU A 186 22.92 -13.52 -32.31
CA GLU A 186 23.48 -14.69 -33.01
C GLU A 186 23.47 -15.94 -32.13
N MET A 187 23.87 -15.82 -30.86
CA MET A 187 23.84 -16.95 -29.92
C MET A 187 22.41 -17.44 -29.69
N TYR A 188 21.43 -16.54 -29.56
CA TYR A 188 20.02 -16.92 -29.40
C TYR A 188 19.46 -17.61 -30.66
N GLU A 189 19.86 -17.17 -31.86
CA GLU A 189 19.42 -17.80 -33.11
C GLU A 189 20.00 -19.21 -33.28
N ALA A 190 21.26 -19.42 -32.85
CA ALA A 190 21.95 -20.71 -32.89
C ALA A 190 21.51 -21.70 -31.79
N GLU A 191 20.81 -21.23 -30.76
CA GLU A 191 20.32 -22.07 -29.67
C GLU A 191 19.18 -23.01 -30.10
N THR A 192 19.03 -24.08 -29.32
CA THR A 192 18.01 -25.11 -29.53
C THR A 192 16.58 -24.57 -29.35
N ASP A 193 15.61 -25.23 -29.99
CA ASP A 193 14.20 -24.84 -29.90
C ASP A 193 13.65 -24.95 -28.47
N GLU A 194 14.20 -25.86 -27.66
CA GLU A 194 13.86 -26.00 -26.24
C GLU A 194 14.22 -24.72 -25.44
N VAL A 195 15.41 -24.18 -25.65
CA VAL A 195 15.85 -22.94 -24.99
C VAL A 195 15.03 -21.75 -25.50
N LYS A 196 14.69 -21.71 -26.79
CA LYS A 196 13.81 -20.67 -27.35
C LYS A 196 12.42 -20.71 -26.72
N ALA A 197 11.86 -21.90 -26.48
CA ALA A 197 10.60 -22.06 -25.76
C ALA A 197 10.70 -21.60 -24.29
N GLU A 198 11.80 -21.93 -23.60
CA GLU A 198 12.07 -21.47 -22.22
C GLU A 198 12.12 -19.92 -22.15
N VAL A 199 12.80 -19.29 -23.11
CA VAL A 199 12.91 -17.82 -23.23
C VAL A 199 11.55 -17.19 -23.50
N GLU A 200 10.71 -17.78 -24.35
CA GLU A 200 9.35 -17.30 -24.59
C GLU A 200 8.47 -17.41 -23.34
N ALA A 201 8.56 -18.51 -22.61
CA ALA A 201 7.86 -18.66 -21.33
C ALA A 201 8.32 -17.60 -20.31
N HIS A 202 9.62 -17.34 -20.23
CA HIS A 202 10.17 -16.27 -19.38
C HIS A 202 9.68 -14.88 -19.83
N ARG A 203 9.63 -14.63 -21.13
CA ARG A 203 9.13 -13.38 -21.72
C ARG A 203 7.66 -13.13 -21.41
N ARG A 204 6.82 -14.16 -21.43
CA ARG A 204 5.39 -14.06 -21.05
C ARG A 204 5.24 -13.69 -19.57
N LYS A 205 5.96 -14.38 -18.68
CA LYS A 205 5.95 -14.12 -17.23
C LYS A 205 6.33 -12.67 -16.88
N LEU A 206 7.28 -12.07 -17.60
CA LEU A 206 7.69 -10.67 -17.39
C LEU A 206 6.61 -9.65 -17.76
N VAL A 207 5.72 -9.98 -18.71
CA VAL A 207 4.64 -9.10 -19.15
C VAL A 207 3.37 -9.31 -18.32
N GLU A 208 3.05 -10.56 -17.99
CA GLU A 208 1.85 -10.93 -17.21
C GLU A 208 1.82 -10.23 -15.84
N GLY A 209 2.97 -10.10 -15.16
CA GLY A 209 3.07 -9.35 -13.90
C GLY A 209 2.94 -7.82 -14.04
N SER A 210 2.62 -7.29 -15.23
CA SER A 210 2.52 -5.84 -15.50
C SER A 210 1.20 -5.37 -16.09
N SER A 211 0.42 -6.28 -16.69
CA SER A 211 -0.90 -5.95 -17.23
C SER A 211 -1.97 -6.24 -16.18
N ALA A 212 -2.27 -5.22 -15.37
CA ALA A 212 -3.29 -5.30 -14.32
C ALA A 212 -4.68 -5.73 -14.85
N LEU A 213 -4.94 -5.56 -16.15
CA LEU A 213 -6.22 -5.80 -16.81
C LEU A 213 -6.41 -7.25 -17.29
N MET A 214 -5.35 -7.99 -17.64
CA MET A 214 -5.46 -9.31 -18.27
C MET A 214 -5.74 -10.46 -17.29
N GLN A 215 -5.53 -10.26 -15.99
CA GLN A 215 -5.73 -11.31 -14.98
C GLN A 215 -7.14 -11.33 -14.40
N PHE A 216 -7.94 -10.28 -14.62
CA PHE A 216 -9.30 -10.20 -14.08
C PHE A 216 -10.32 -11.06 -14.85
N THR A 217 -10.01 -11.47 -16.09
CA THR A 217 -10.96 -12.19 -16.95
C THR A 217 -10.82 -13.71 -16.94
N ASP A 218 -9.70 -14.27 -16.47
CA ASP A 218 -9.35 -15.69 -16.71
C ASP A 218 -9.05 -16.55 -15.46
N SER A 219 -9.13 -16.02 -14.24
CA SER A 219 -8.82 -16.81 -13.02
C SER A 219 -10.04 -17.01 -12.12
N LEU A 220 -10.66 -18.20 -12.24
CA LEU A 220 -11.57 -18.78 -11.26
C LEU A 220 -10.92 -20.06 -10.72
N GLY A 221 -10.01 -19.93 -9.74
CA GLY A 221 -9.33 -21.06 -9.10
C GLY A 221 -8.80 -20.72 -7.71
N GLU A 222 -9.40 -21.31 -6.68
CA GLU A 222 -9.11 -21.07 -5.26
C GLU A 222 -7.74 -21.66 -4.84
N THR A 223 -6.66 -20.88 -4.92
CA THR A 223 -5.38 -21.16 -4.25
C THR A 223 -4.64 -19.84 -3.92
N LYS A 224 -3.37 -19.88 -3.48
CA LYS A 224 -2.53 -18.70 -3.13
C LYS A 224 -2.56 -17.51 -4.12
N GLU A 225 -3.05 -17.75 -5.33
CA GLU A 225 -3.38 -16.74 -6.34
C GLU A 225 -4.44 -15.74 -5.84
N ASP A 226 -5.36 -16.14 -4.96
CA ASP A 226 -6.43 -15.29 -4.42
C ASP A 226 -5.90 -14.10 -3.63
N LEU A 227 -4.84 -14.28 -2.85
CA LEU A 227 -4.26 -13.18 -2.06
C LEU A 227 -3.52 -12.18 -2.97
N ALA A 228 -2.89 -12.66 -4.04
CA ALA A 228 -2.28 -11.80 -5.05
C ALA A 228 -3.35 -11.03 -5.84
N LEU A 229 -4.45 -11.70 -6.20
CA LEU A 229 -5.59 -11.11 -6.88
C LEU A 229 -6.27 -10.05 -6.01
N GLN A 230 -6.47 -10.32 -4.71
CA GLN A 230 -7.00 -9.35 -3.75
C GLN A 230 -6.10 -8.13 -3.61
N GLN A 231 -4.79 -8.33 -3.48
CA GLN A 231 -3.83 -7.22 -3.40
C GLN A 231 -3.85 -6.39 -4.69
N GLN A 232 -3.94 -7.04 -5.85
CA GLN A 232 -4.03 -6.35 -7.13
C GLN A 232 -5.34 -5.59 -7.30
N ALA A 233 -6.48 -6.18 -6.95
CA ALA A 233 -7.78 -5.52 -6.97
C ALA A 233 -7.77 -4.29 -6.06
N HIS A 234 -7.18 -4.41 -4.87
CA HIS A 234 -6.96 -3.29 -3.97
C HIS A 234 -6.07 -2.21 -4.60
N ASP A 235 -4.94 -2.58 -5.20
CA ASP A 235 -4.03 -1.62 -5.83
C ASP A 235 -4.68 -0.90 -7.03
N ILE A 236 -5.51 -1.60 -7.81
CA ILE A 236 -6.32 -1.02 -8.88
C ILE A 236 -7.35 -0.04 -8.29
N GLN A 237 -8.06 -0.42 -7.23
CA GLN A 237 -9.03 0.45 -6.58
C GLN A 237 -8.36 1.72 -6.04
N VAL A 238 -7.18 1.60 -5.43
CA VAL A 238 -6.37 2.75 -5.00
C VAL A 238 -5.99 3.63 -6.19
N ALA A 239 -5.62 3.04 -7.34
CA ALA A 239 -5.33 3.80 -8.55
C ALA A 239 -6.57 4.54 -9.09
N ILE A 240 -7.74 3.88 -9.11
CA ILE A 240 -9.03 4.48 -9.50
C ILE A 240 -9.37 5.66 -8.58
N ASN A 241 -9.21 5.49 -7.26
CA ASN A 241 -9.51 6.54 -6.29
C ASN A 241 -8.56 7.74 -6.42
N ASN A 242 -7.31 7.52 -6.84
CA ASN A 242 -6.32 8.58 -7.06
C ASN A 242 -6.42 9.24 -8.45
N LEU A 243 -7.16 8.62 -9.39
CA LEU A 243 -7.29 9.08 -10.77
C LEU A 243 -7.95 10.47 -10.89
N PRO A 244 -9.06 10.79 -10.18
CA PRO A 244 -9.69 12.11 -10.24
C PRO A 244 -8.73 13.26 -10.03
N ARG A 245 -7.87 13.15 -9.01
CA ARG A 245 -6.90 14.18 -8.68
C ARG A 245 -5.84 14.33 -9.76
N ALA A 246 -5.31 13.22 -10.27
CA ALA A 246 -4.30 13.25 -11.33
C ALA A 246 -4.86 13.87 -12.62
N ILE A 247 -6.09 13.52 -13.00
CA ILE A 247 -6.74 14.09 -14.19
C ILE A 247 -7.03 15.58 -13.99
N GLN A 248 -7.52 15.98 -12.82
CA GLN A 248 -7.77 17.38 -12.52
C GLN A 248 -6.48 18.22 -12.64
N GLU A 249 -5.36 17.75 -12.08
CA GLU A 249 -4.06 18.41 -12.22
C GLU A 249 -3.62 18.50 -13.70
N VAL A 250 -3.89 17.49 -14.52
CA VAL A 250 -3.60 17.53 -15.97
C VAL A 250 -4.48 18.55 -16.69
N LEU A 251 -5.79 18.54 -16.43
CA LEU A 251 -6.76 19.46 -17.05
C LEU A 251 -6.48 20.92 -16.70
N GLU A 252 -6.19 21.21 -15.43
CA GLU A 252 -5.80 22.55 -14.96
C GLU A 252 -4.50 23.01 -15.65
N ASN A 253 -3.55 22.11 -15.88
CA ASN A 253 -2.32 22.42 -16.60
C ASN A 253 -2.56 22.70 -18.09
N ILE A 254 -3.43 21.94 -18.76
CA ILE A 254 -3.82 22.17 -20.15
C ILE A 254 -4.46 23.55 -20.27
N GLU A 255 -5.46 23.85 -19.43
CA GLU A 255 -6.12 25.14 -19.42
C GLU A 255 -5.12 26.28 -19.18
N ARG A 256 -4.26 26.15 -18.17
CA ARG A 256 -3.28 27.19 -17.84
C ARG A 256 -2.29 27.47 -18.97
N LEU A 257 -1.84 26.44 -19.70
CA LEU A 257 -0.84 26.58 -20.75
C LEU A 257 -1.44 26.99 -22.11
N THR A 258 -2.67 26.59 -22.39
CA THR A 258 -3.28 26.73 -23.73
C THR A 258 -4.53 27.60 -23.77
N GLY A 259 -5.14 27.88 -22.62
CA GLY A 259 -6.45 28.52 -22.50
C GLY A 259 -7.63 27.61 -22.87
N TRP A 260 -7.39 26.34 -23.21
CA TRP A 260 -8.44 25.43 -23.65
C TRP A 260 -9.21 24.84 -22.48
N LYS A 261 -10.54 24.80 -22.61
CA LYS A 261 -11.42 24.02 -21.74
C LYS A 261 -11.46 22.59 -22.27
N ALA A 262 -11.21 21.63 -21.39
CA ALA A 262 -11.10 20.22 -21.75
C ALA A 262 -12.02 19.38 -20.86
N SER A 263 -12.52 18.29 -21.43
CA SER A 263 -13.32 17.29 -20.72
C SER A 263 -12.73 15.90 -20.97
N ILE A 264 -12.72 15.06 -19.94
CA ILE A 264 -12.24 13.68 -20.04
C ILE A 264 -13.32 12.76 -19.45
N PHE A 265 -13.73 11.77 -20.25
CA PHE A 265 -14.65 10.72 -19.83
C PHE A 265 -13.89 9.40 -19.68
N VAL A 266 -13.99 8.78 -18.50
CA VAL A 266 -13.34 7.50 -18.21
C VAL A 266 -14.39 6.54 -17.68
N GLY A 267 -14.44 5.31 -18.21
CA GLY A 267 -15.33 4.26 -17.73
C GLY A 267 -14.61 2.92 -17.60
N GLY A 268 -15.02 2.11 -16.64
CA GLY A 268 -14.48 0.77 -16.41
C GLY A 268 -15.21 0.01 -15.29
N PRO A 269 -14.99 -1.31 -15.18
CA PRO A 269 -15.57 -2.10 -14.10
C PRO A 269 -14.99 -1.67 -12.74
N ASN A 270 -15.84 -1.60 -11.72
CA ASN A 270 -15.45 -1.42 -10.34
C ASN A 270 -14.89 -2.76 -9.78
N PRO A 271 -13.64 -2.81 -9.31
CA PRO A 271 -13.06 -4.01 -8.70
C PRO A 271 -13.87 -4.60 -7.53
N GLU A 272 -14.58 -3.78 -6.76
CA GLU A 272 -15.36 -4.22 -5.60
C GLU A 272 -16.77 -4.71 -5.97
N THR A 273 -17.41 -4.11 -6.98
CA THR A 273 -18.83 -4.39 -7.30
C THR A 273 -19.05 -5.07 -8.64
N GLY A 274 -18.04 -5.12 -9.51
CA GLY A 274 -18.15 -5.61 -10.89
C GLY A 274 -18.97 -4.73 -11.83
N MET A 275 -19.63 -3.68 -11.31
CA MET A 275 -20.45 -2.76 -12.12
C MET A 275 -19.58 -1.76 -12.87
N ILE A 276 -20.03 -1.33 -14.05
CA ILE A 276 -19.38 -0.26 -14.79
C ILE A 276 -19.56 1.06 -14.04
N MET A 277 -18.46 1.70 -13.67
CA MET A 277 -18.42 3.07 -13.18
C MET A 277 -17.91 4.00 -14.28
N SER A 278 -18.47 5.21 -14.33
CA SER A 278 -18.03 6.27 -15.22
C SER A 278 -17.71 7.54 -14.43
N TYR A 279 -16.57 8.15 -14.73
CA TYR A 279 -16.18 9.46 -14.23
C TYR A 279 -16.13 10.45 -15.39
N MET A 280 -16.66 11.64 -15.16
CA MET A 280 -16.55 12.78 -16.06
C MET A 280 -15.76 13.89 -15.35
N PHE A 281 -14.69 14.35 -15.99
CA PHE A 281 -13.84 15.43 -15.50
C PHE A 281 -13.97 16.62 -16.45
N LEU A 282 -14.15 17.80 -15.89
CA LEU A 282 -14.31 19.06 -16.61
C LEU A 282 -13.32 20.07 -16.04
N THR A 283 -12.72 20.89 -16.90
CA THR A 283 -12.07 22.14 -16.47
C THR A 283 -13.13 23.09 -15.90
N ASN A 284 -12.87 23.67 -14.73
CA ASN A 284 -13.77 24.64 -14.07
C ASN A 284 -13.83 25.97 -14.82
#